data_AF-A0A7S2IW49-F1
#
_entry.id   AF-A0A7S2IW49-F1
#
_cell.length_a   1.000
_cell.length_b   1.000
_cell.length_c   1.000
_cell.angle_alpha   90.00
_cell.angle_beta   90.00
_cell.angle_gamma   90.00
#
_symmetry.space_group_name_H-M   'P 1'
#
loop_
_entity.id
_entity.type
_entity.pdbx_description
1 polymer ?
#
loop_
_entity_poly.entity_id
_entity_poly.type
_entity_poly.pdbx_seq_one_letter_code
_entity_poly.pdbx_strand_id
1 'polypeptide(L)'
;VDINNYHFLWVLDEDALFYNTDLSLMFSLARESRSGIMTPAFKTVLPGKPPMLGELGDNDSAVGPDEVEMDKSRSTPSSDTDCQPGEPECAFQAPAHACLFRHTNFVEVPFALMQPEAFREVIGRCKECMPSRDSTWGLNRVWCTYIAQGNSWGVHDACAILDATPIVHMNTRAHPKYHVIRGHQYLPPHAKVLEQVHAALPSFWMDKPMAYTCKSK
;
A
#
# COMPACT_ATOMS: atom_id res chain seq x y z
N VAL A 1 19.49 6.18 -16.12
CA VAL A 1 18.19 6.17 -16.82
C VAL A 1 17.55 7.53 -16.58
N ASP A 2 17.12 8.23 -17.63
CA ASP A 2 16.34 9.47 -17.46
C ASP A 2 14.88 9.08 -17.18
N ILE A 3 14.44 9.34 -15.95
CA ILE A 3 13.11 8.99 -15.47
C ILE A 3 12.00 9.82 -16.13
N ASN A 4 12.35 10.95 -16.75
CA ASN A 4 11.38 11.84 -17.41
C ASN A 4 10.87 11.27 -18.74
N ASN A 5 11.51 10.22 -19.26
CA ASN A 5 11.05 9.52 -20.46
C ASN A 5 9.90 8.53 -20.20
N TYR A 6 9.47 8.40 -18.94
CA TYR A 6 8.43 7.47 -18.52
C TYR A 6 7.24 8.24 -17.95
N HIS A 7 6.03 7.76 -18.24
CA HIS A 7 4.82 8.30 -17.64
C HIS A 7 4.68 7.86 -16.18
N PHE A 8 5.12 6.63 -15.90
CA PHE A 8 5.08 6.02 -14.57
C PHE A 8 6.37 5.24 -14.32
N LEU A 9 6.81 5.28 -13.07
CA LEU A 9 7.77 4.35 -12.50
C LEU A 9 7.02 3.38 -11.60
N TRP A 10 7.31 2.09 -11.72
CA TRP A 10 6.65 1.08 -10.92
C TRP A 10 7.56 0.59 -9.82
N VAL A 11 7.13 0.76 -8.57
CA VAL A 11 7.74 0.14 -7.39
C VAL A 11 6.96 -1.14 -7.10
N LEU A 12 7.64 -2.28 -7.07
CA LEU A 12 7.01 -3.60 -7.04
C LEU A 12 7.73 -4.50 -6.03
N ASP A 13 7.02 -4.94 -5.01
CA ASP A 13 7.45 -5.98 -4.07
C ASP A 13 7.29 -7.37 -4.74
N GLU A 14 8.07 -8.34 -4.28
CA GLU A 14 8.12 -9.68 -4.89
C GLU A 14 6.84 -10.52 -4.70
N ASP A 15 5.94 -10.08 -3.83
CA ASP A 15 4.73 -10.78 -3.42
C ASP A 15 3.43 -10.23 -4.03
N ALA A 16 3.56 -9.42 -5.07
CA ALA A 16 2.46 -9.04 -5.94
C ALA A 16 2.13 -10.13 -6.97
N LEU A 17 0.86 -10.50 -7.06
CA LEU A 17 0.32 -11.26 -8.17
C LEU A 17 -0.71 -10.44 -8.94
N PHE A 18 -0.45 -10.23 -10.23
CA PHE A 18 -1.33 -9.53 -11.18
C PHE A 18 -2.32 -10.47 -11.88
N TYR A 19 -2.59 -11.63 -11.29
CA TYR A 19 -3.50 -12.61 -11.87
C TYR A 19 -4.91 -12.01 -11.96
N ASN A 20 -5.49 -12.04 -13.16
CA ASN A 20 -6.77 -11.42 -13.49
C ASN A 20 -6.82 -9.89 -13.27
N THR A 21 -5.68 -9.21 -13.26
CA THR A 21 -5.64 -7.74 -13.24
C THR A 21 -5.58 -7.22 -14.68
N ASP A 22 -6.56 -6.41 -15.09
CA ASP A 22 -6.48 -5.68 -16.36
C ASP A 22 -5.47 -4.54 -16.26
N LEU A 23 -4.22 -4.81 -16.67
CA LEU A 23 -3.14 -3.82 -16.64
C LEU A 23 -3.43 -2.62 -17.55
N SER A 24 -4.14 -2.82 -18.66
CA SER A 24 -4.46 -1.72 -19.59
C SER A 24 -5.41 -0.73 -18.93
N LEU A 25 -6.46 -1.25 -18.28
CA LEU A 25 -7.38 -0.46 -17.47
C LEU A 25 -6.64 0.20 -16.31
N MET A 26 -5.72 -0.52 -15.64
CA MET A 26 -4.98 0.00 -14.50
C MET A 26 -4.17 1.25 -14.87
N PHE A 27 -3.43 1.20 -15.98
CA PHE A 27 -2.69 2.37 -16.48
C PHE A 27 -3.61 3.49 -16.97
N SER A 28 -4.80 3.16 -17.49
CA SER A 28 -5.81 4.17 -17.87
C SER A 28 -6.33 4.91 -16.64
N LEU A 29 -6.71 4.18 -15.58
CA LEU A 29 -7.19 4.76 -14.32
C LEU A 29 -6.09 5.54 -13.60
N ALA A 30 -4.84 5.07 -13.67
CA ALA A 30 -3.69 5.78 -13.13
C ALA A 30 -3.48 7.16 -13.80
N ARG A 31 -3.66 7.25 -15.13
CA ARG A 31 -3.61 8.55 -15.82
C ARG A 31 -4.81 9.42 -15.46
N GLU A 32 -5.98 8.80 -15.35
CA GLU A 32 -7.23 9.51 -15.10
C GLU A 32 -7.31 10.10 -13.69
N SER A 33 -6.76 9.42 -12.68
CA SER A 33 -6.73 9.94 -11.30
C SER A 33 -5.88 11.20 -11.19
N ARG A 34 -4.88 11.39 -12.06
CA ARG A 34 -3.90 12.49 -12.01
C ARG A 34 -3.12 12.56 -10.70
N SER A 35 -3.12 11.49 -9.92
CA SER A 35 -2.36 11.40 -8.68
C SER A 35 -0.86 11.27 -8.93
N GLY A 36 -0.04 11.67 -7.96
CA GLY A 36 1.40 11.47 -8.00
C GLY A 36 1.78 10.02 -7.72
N ILE A 37 1.06 9.36 -6.79
CA ILE A 37 1.24 7.95 -6.44
C ILE A 37 -0.09 7.22 -6.59
N MET A 38 -0.09 6.10 -7.29
CA MET A 38 -1.26 5.26 -7.48
C MET A 38 -0.91 3.84 -7.09
N THR A 39 -1.80 3.17 -6.38
CA THR A 39 -1.62 1.77 -6.01
C THR A 39 -2.86 0.98 -6.40
N PRO A 40 -2.76 -0.23 -6.96
CA PRO A 40 -3.92 -1.09 -7.11
C PRO A 40 -4.51 -1.41 -5.73
N ALA A 41 -5.81 -1.65 -5.65
CA ALA A 41 -6.40 -2.22 -4.44
C ALA A 41 -5.91 -3.65 -4.21
N PHE A 42 -5.90 -4.10 -2.95
CA PHE A 42 -5.35 -5.41 -2.58
C PHE A 42 -6.44 -6.43 -2.29
N LYS A 43 -6.41 -7.54 -3.01
CA LYS A 43 -7.08 -8.77 -2.60
C LYS A 43 -6.15 -9.55 -1.68
N THR A 44 -6.65 -9.83 -0.49
CA THR A 44 -5.98 -10.72 0.46
C THR A 44 -6.27 -12.16 0.09
N VAL A 45 -5.24 -12.99 -0.02
CA VAL A 45 -5.41 -14.46 0.00
C VAL A 45 -5.15 -14.92 1.42
N LEU A 46 -6.15 -15.54 2.05
CA LEU A 46 -6.01 -16.08 3.40
C LEU A 46 -4.97 -17.21 3.41
N PRO A 47 -4.10 -17.26 4.44
CA PRO A 47 -3.09 -18.30 4.56
C PRO A 47 -3.73 -19.70 4.58
N GLY A 48 -3.16 -20.63 3.80
CA GLY A 48 -3.62 -22.02 3.73
C GLY A 48 -4.67 -22.33 2.67
N LYS A 49 -5.19 -21.32 1.96
CA LYS A 49 -5.91 -21.54 0.69
C LYS A 49 -4.96 -21.21 -0.45
N PRO A 50 -4.58 -22.18 -1.30
CA PRO A 50 -3.93 -21.85 -2.57
C PRO A 50 -4.83 -20.83 -3.30
N PRO A 51 -4.29 -19.84 -4.00
CA PRO A 51 -5.09 -19.08 -4.95
C PRO A 51 -5.66 -20.09 -5.95
N MET A 52 -6.91 -20.51 -5.73
CA MET A 52 -7.59 -21.48 -6.56
C MET A 52 -7.70 -20.84 -7.94
N LEU A 53 -6.89 -21.32 -8.89
CA LEU A 53 -6.84 -20.79 -10.26
C LEU A 53 -8.21 -20.75 -10.97
N GLY A 54 -9.24 -21.42 -10.42
CA GLY A 54 -10.59 -21.51 -10.97
C GLY A 54 -11.73 -20.84 -10.19
N GLU A 55 -11.52 -20.27 -8.99
CA GLU A 55 -12.62 -19.66 -8.19
C GLU A 55 -12.66 -18.11 -8.27
N LEU A 56 -11.73 -17.47 -8.97
CA LEU A 56 -11.74 -16.02 -9.18
C LEU A 56 -12.76 -15.54 -10.24
N GLY A 57 -13.69 -16.41 -10.65
CA GLY A 57 -14.79 -16.09 -11.55
C GLY A 57 -15.95 -15.42 -10.80
N ASP A 58 -15.97 -14.09 -10.82
CA ASP A 58 -17.12 -13.18 -10.76
C ASP A 58 -18.18 -13.27 -9.64
N ASN A 59 -18.06 -14.13 -8.63
CA ASN A 59 -19.12 -14.29 -7.61
C ASN A 59 -18.72 -14.02 -6.14
N ASP A 60 -17.69 -13.22 -5.88
CA ASP A 60 -17.51 -12.64 -4.54
C ASP A 60 -18.44 -11.43 -4.38
N SER A 61 -19.73 -11.72 -4.15
CA SER A 61 -20.53 -10.82 -3.32
C SER A 61 -19.85 -10.80 -1.96
N ALA A 62 -19.11 -9.72 -1.68
CA ALA A 62 -18.61 -9.45 -0.35
C ALA A 62 -19.79 -9.56 0.61
N VAL A 63 -19.83 -10.67 1.34
CA VAL A 63 -20.59 -10.78 2.57
C VAL A 63 -20.06 -9.61 3.39
N GLY A 64 -20.93 -8.64 3.69
CA GLY A 64 -20.61 -7.58 4.64
C GLY A 64 -20.08 -8.20 5.93
N PRO A 65 -19.39 -7.46 6.79
CA PRO A 65 -18.86 -8.04 8.02
C PRO A 65 -20.03 -8.50 8.90
N ASP A 66 -20.43 -9.76 8.75
CA ASP A 66 -21.06 -10.51 9.82
C ASP A 66 -20.02 -10.55 10.94
N GLU A 67 -20.44 -10.10 12.11
CA GLU A 67 -19.64 -9.95 13.31
C GLU A 67 -19.00 -11.29 13.69
N VAL A 68 -17.84 -11.58 13.10
CA VAL A 68 -16.98 -12.66 13.59
C VAL A 68 -16.47 -12.16 14.95
N GLU A 69 -17.04 -12.72 16.01
CA GLU A 69 -16.60 -12.50 17.38
C GLU A 69 -15.14 -12.94 17.50
N MET A 70 -14.26 -11.96 17.32
CA MET A 70 -12.82 -12.13 17.24
C MET A 70 -12.30 -12.43 18.64
N ASP A 71 -11.73 -13.63 18.79
CA ASP A 71 -11.13 -14.13 20.04
C ASP A 71 -10.15 -13.09 20.61
N LYS A 72 -10.53 -12.48 21.75
CA LYS A 72 -9.81 -11.38 22.41
C LYS A 72 -8.52 -11.82 23.12
N SER A 73 -8.13 -13.09 23.02
CA SER A 73 -6.99 -13.62 23.78
C SER A 73 -5.63 -13.56 23.07
N ARG A 74 -5.54 -12.94 21.89
CA ARG A 74 -4.31 -12.98 21.07
C ARG A 74 -3.47 -11.71 21.24
N SER A 75 -2.32 -11.87 21.91
CA SER A 75 -1.09 -11.08 21.85
C SER A 75 -1.21 -9.59 21.55
N THR A 76 -0.71 -8.74 22.48
CA THR A 76 -0.42 -7.31 22.25
C THR A 76 -0.01 -7.05 20.80
N PRO A 77 -0.68 -6.13 20.07
CA PRO A 77 -0.34 -5.82 18.69
C PRO A 77 1.14 -5.50 18.62
N SER A 78 1.91 -6.27 17.87
CA SER A 78 3.28 -5.85 17.58
C SER A 78 3.17 -4.52 16.85
N SER A 79 3.83 -3.48 17.37
CA SER A 79 3.82 -2.12 16.82
C SER A 79 4.36 -2.01 15.39
N ASP A 80 4.88 -3.11 14.84
CA ASP A 80 5.26 -3.27 13.43
C ASP A 80 4.06 -3.81 12.64
N THR A 81 3.01 -3.01 12.49
CA THR A 81 1.83 -3.38 11.68
C THR A 81 2.09 -3.12 10.20
N ASP A 82 2.92 -3.93 9.56
CA ASP A 82 2.91 -4.03 8.10
C ASP A 82 1.51 -4.39 7.64
N CYS A 83 1.00 -3.82 6.54
CA CYS A 83 -0.31 -4.24 6.08
C CYS A 83 -0.17 -5.63 5.45
N GLN A 84 -0.45 -6.65 6.26
CA GLN A 84 -0.45 -8.03 5.82
C GLN A 84 -1.87 -8.49 5.45
N PRO A 85 -1.99 -9.37 4.44
CA PRO A 85 -3.29 -9.88 4.03
C PRO A 85 -4.07 -10.47 5.23
N GLY A 86 -5.25 -9.90 5.49
CA GLY A 86 -6.16 -10.32 6.57
C GLY A 86 -6.07 -9.48 7.85
N GLU A 87 -5.17 -8.52 7.92
CA GLU A 87 -5.06 -7.60 9.06
C GLU A 87 -6.06 -6.43 8.90
N PRO A 88 -6.83 -6.06 9.95
CA PRO A 88 -7.79 -4.97 9.89
C PRO A 88 -7.19 -3.64 9.42
N GLU A 89 -5.92 -3.42 9.74
CA GLU A 89 -5.12 -2.26 9.35
C GLU A 89 -4.97 -2.16 7.83
N CYS A 90 -5.17 -3.24 7.07
CA CYS A 90 -5.18 -3.24 5.60
C CYS A 90 -6.51 -2.92 4.97
N ALA A 91 -7.61 -2.94 5.73
CA ALA A 91 -8.94 -2.85 5.16
C ALA A 91 -9.13 -1.58 4.34
N PHE A 92 -8.39 -0.51 4.66
CA PHE A 92 -8.43 0.73 3.90
C PHE A 92 -7.92 0.59 2.46
N GLN A 93 -7.15 -0.45 2.10
CA GLN A 93 -6.64 -0.71 0.75
C GLN A 93 -7.36 -1.86 0.04
N ALA A 94 -8.36 -2.45 0.69
CA ALA A 94 -9.24 -3.42 0.05
C ALA A 94 -10.05 -2.76 -1.10
N PRO A 95 -10.49 -3.53 -2.11
CA PRO A 95 -11.21 -2.98 -3.25
C PRO A 95 -12.59 -2.44 -2.84
N ALA A 96 -12.85 -1.18 -3.16
CA ALA A 96 -14.19 -0.60 -3.08
C ALA A 96 -14.97 -0.89 -4.37
N HIS A 97 -15.82 -1.91 -4.37
CA HIS A 97 -16.50 -2.40 -5.57
C HIS A 97 -17.35 -1.36 -6.33
N ALA A 98 -17.80 -0.30 -5.66
CA ALA A 98 -18.56 0.80 -6.27
C ALA A 98 -17.67 1.85 -6.97
N CYS A 99 -16.35 1.79 -6.79
CA CYS A 99 -15.40 2.78 -7.30
C CYS A 99 -14.57 2.21 -8.46
N LEU A 100 -14.21 3.09 -9.40
CA LEU A 100 -13.11 2.86 -10.35
C LEU A 100 -11.77 3.08 -9.66
N PHE A 101 -11.67 4.22 -8.97
CA PHE A 101 -10.58 4.55 -8.08
C PHE A 101 -11.08 5.50 -7.00
N ARG A 102 -10.29 5.63 -5.94
CA ARG A 102 -10.51 6.61 -4.89
C ARG A 102 -9.23 7.33 -4.52
N HIS A 103 -9.36 8.64 -4.35
CA HIS A 103 -8.30 9.47 -3.82
C HIS A 103 -8.12 9.22 -2.34
N THR A 104 -6.90 9.32 -1.85
CA THR A 104 -6.58 9.08 -0.45
C THR A 104 -5.37 9.90 -0.04
N ASN A 105 -5.29 10.25 1.23
CA ASN A 105 -4.10 10.86 1.82
C ASN A 105 -3.05 9.83 2.28
N PHE A 106 -3.32 8.54 2.07
CA PHE A 106 -2.50 7.46 2.58
C PHE A 106 -2.56 6.21 1.68
N VAL A 107 -1.40 5.65 1.36
CA VAL A 107 -1.25 4.37 0.65
C VAL A 107 -0.07 3.58 1.21
N GLU A 108 -0.21 2.26 1.27
CA GLU A 108 0.94 1.36 1.30
C GLU A 108 1.48 1.23 -0.14
N VAL A 109 2.80 1.25 -0.28
CA VAL A 109 3.48 1.36 -1.58
C VAL A 109 4.23 0.09 -2.01
N PRO A 110 3.83 -1.14 -1.62
CA PRO A 110 4.51 -2.33 -2.13
C PRO A 110 4.33 -2.45 -3.65
N PHE A 111 3.28 -1.84 -4.24
CA PHE A 111 2.93 -2.02 -5.65
C PHE A 111 2.62 -0.73 -6.40
N ALA A 112 3.18 0.40 -5.98
CA ALA A 112 2.76 1.69 -6.49
C ALA A 112 3.35 2.06 -7.87
N LEU A 113 2.48 2.64 -8.69
CA LEU A 113 2.83 3.46 -9.83
C LEU A 113 3.09 4.90 -9.36
N MET A 114 4.24 5.46 -9.70
CA MET A 114 4.62 6.82 -9.36
C MET A 114 4.82 7.65 -10.61
N GLN A 115 4.29 8.87 -10.63
CA GLN A 115 4.74 9.87 -11.59
C GLN A 115 6.22 10.22 -11.33
N PRO A 116 7.01 10.60 -12.34
CA PRO A 116 8.41 10.98 -12.17
C PRO A 116 8.64 12.03 -11.09
N GLU A 117 7.73 13.00 -10.96
CA GLU A 117 7.76 14.05 -9.94
C GLU A 117 7.61 13.46 -8.53
N ALA A 118 6.64 12.58 -8.32
CA ALA A 118 6.43 11.93 -7.03
C ALA A 118 7.61 11.04 -6.66
N PHE A 119 8.13 10.29 -7.64
CA PHE A 119 9.32 9.45 -7.46
C PHE A 119 10.53 10.29 -7.03
N ARG A 120 10.75 11.46 -7.63
CA ARG A 120 11.85 12.36 -7.25
C ARG A 120 11.70 12.88 -5.82
N GLU A 121 10.50 13.22 -5.38
CA GLU A 121 10.29 13.66 -3.99
C GLU A 121 10.49 12.52 -3.01
N VAL A 122 9.88 11.36 -3.25
CA VAL A 122 9.91 10.23 -2.30
C VAL A 122 11.27 9.55 -2.25
N ILE A 123 11.83 9.17 -3.40
CA ILE A 123 13.10 8.43 -3.45
C ILE A 123 14.30 9.37 -3.46
N GLY A 124 14.18 10.50 -4.14
CA GLY A 124 15.30 11.41 -4.36
C GLY A 124 15.54 12.41 -3.23
N ARG A 125 14.49 12.83 -2.51
CA ARG A 125 14.57 13.94 -1.52
C ARG A 125 14.23 13.52 -0.09
N CYS A 126 13.33 12.57 0.09
CA CYS A 126 12.98 12.07 1.41
C CYS A 126 13.96 10.98 1.87
N LYS A 127 15.04 11.41 2.54
CA LYS A 127 16.08 10.49 3.04
C LYS A 127 15.56 9.51 4.09
N GLU A 128 14.49 9.89 4.77
CA GLU A 128 13.84 9.13 5.83
C GLU A 128 12.71 8.23 5.31
N CYS A 129 12.24 8.44 4.07
CA CYS A 129 11.18 7.62 3.47
C CYS A 129 11.69 6.26 2.98
N MET A 130 12.97 6.20 2.58
CA MET A 130 13.64 4.96 2.25
C MET A 130 14.57 4.60 3.41
N PRO A 131 14.35 3.47 4.10
CA PRO A 131 15.29 3.04 5.11
C PRO A 131 16.68 2.81 4.49
N SER A 132 17.72 2.75 5.33
CA SER A 132 19.10 2.59 4.87
C SER A 132 19.26 1.37 3.95
N ARG A 133 20.35 1.33 3.17
CA ARG A 133 20.64 0.24 2.20
C ARG A 133 20.55 -1.18 2.76
N ASP A 134 20.60 -1.33 4.08
CA ASP A 134 20.59 -2.61 4.78
C ASP A 134 19.17 -3.07 5.16
N SER A 135 18.15 -2.25 4.85
CA SER A 135 16.75 -2.60 5.06
C SER A 135 16.22 -3.38 3.87
N THR A 136 15.63 -4.54 4.14
CA THR A 136 14.82 -5.28 3.16
C THR A 136 13.42 -4.68 2.99
N TRP A 137 13.10 -3.63 3.75
CA TRP A 137 11.79 -2.99 3.76
C TRP A 137 11.72 -1.88 2.72
N GLY A 138 10.66 -1.92 1.91
CA GLY A 138 10.32 -0.90 0.93
C GLY A 138 9.64 0.32 1.55
N LEU A 139 9.04 1.13 0.69
CA LEU A 139 8.22 2.29 1.06
C LEU A 139 6.93 1.83 1.73
N ASN A 140 6.95 1.68 3.05
CA ASN A 140 5.73 1.45 3.80
C ASN A 140 5.12 2.79 4.24
N ARG A 141 3.79 2.89 4.15
CA ARG A 141 3.00 4.01 4.69
C ARG A 141 3.39 5.38 4.14
N VAL A 142 3.44 5.52 2.81
CA VAL A 142 3.79 6.82 2.22
C VAL A 142 2.66 7.82 2.45
N TRP A 143 3.05 8.95 3.04
CA TRP A 143 2.15 10.06 3.28
C TRP A 143 1.98 10.88 2.01
N CYS A 144 0.82 10.74 1.37
CA CYS A 144 0.43 11.49 0.18
C CYS A 144 0.45 13.00 0.42
N THR A 145 0.26 13.39 1.67
CA THR A 145 0.34 14.78 2.10
C THR A 145 1.78 15.33 1.95
N TYR A 146 2.83 14.54 2.19
CA TYR A 146 4.23 14.94 1.99
C TYR A 146 4.50 15.30 0.52
N ILE A 147 4.16 14.39 -0.39
CA ILE A 147 4.34 14.62 -1.83
C ILE A 147 3.46 15.77 -2.35
N ALA A 148 2.30 16.01 -1.72
CA ALA A 148 1.40 17.10 -2.10
C ALA A 148 2.05 18.47 -1.89
N GLN A 149 2.72 18.65 -0.75
CA GLN A 149 3.44 19.89 -0.45
C GLN A 149 4.61 20.13 -1.41
N GLY A 150 5.28 19.06 -1.85
CA GLY A 150 6.38 19.16 -2.81
C GLY A 150 5.97 19.53 -4.24
N ASN A 151 4.70 19.34 -4.64
CA ASN A 151 4.32 19.27 -6.05
C ASN A 151 3.09 20.08 -6.51
N SER A 152 2.58 21.04 -5.75
CA SER A 152 1.33 21.76 -6.11
C SER A 152 0.12 20.83 -6.32
N TRP A 153 0.17 19.60 -5.82
CA TRP A 153 -0.98 18.70 -5.80
C TRP A 153 -1.90 19.05 -4.63
N GLY A 154 -3.20 18.86 -4.83
CA GLY A 154 -4.14 18.84 -3.72
C GLY A 154 -3.77 17.73 -2.74
N VAL A 155 -3.85 18.00 -1.44
CA VAL A 155 -3.57 17.02 -0.38
C VAL A 155 -4.38 15.72 -0.56
N HIS A 156 -5.60 15.83 -1.07
CA HIS A 156 -6.48 14.70 -1.31
C HIS A 156 -6.20 14.02 -2.66
N ASP A 157 -5.65 14.75 -3.64
CA ASP A 157 -5.49 14.23 -5.00
C ASP A 157 -4.13 13.58 -5.22
N ALA A 158 -3.20 13.75 -4.28
CA ALA A 158 -1.82 13.32 -4.40
C ALA A 158 -1.65 11.80 -4.50
N CYS A 159 -2.56 11.01 -3.90
CA CYS A 159 -2.60 9.57 -4.12
C CYS A 159 -3.98 9.05 -4.55
N ALA A 160 -3.97 7.88 -5.17
CA ALA A 160 -5.17 7.11 -5.47
C ALA A 160 -4.99 5.59 -5.26
N ILE A 161 -6.07 4.93 -4.86
CA ILE A 161 -6.24 3.48 -4.89
C ILE A 161 -7.08 3.12 -6.12
N LEU A 162 -6.59 2.23 -6.97
CA LEU A 162 -7.24 1.81 -8.22
C LEU A 162 -8.13 0.59 -7.96
N ASP A 163 -9.34 0.82 -7.46
CA ASP A 163 -10.27 -0.22 -6.98
C ASP A 163 -10.76 -1.17 -8.09
N ALA A 164 -10.89 -0.72 -9.34
CA ALA A 164 -11.36 -1.55 -10.45
C ALA A 164 -10.28 -2.51 -11.00
N THR A 165 -9.03 -2.37 -10.59
CA THR A 165 -7.92 -3.22 -11.03
C THR A 165 -7.13 -3.75 -9.84
N PRO A 166 -7.77 -4.57 -8.98
CA PRO A 166 -7.13 -5.09 -7.80
C PRO A 166 -6.08 -6.14 -8.17
N ILE A 167 -5.09 -6.28 -7.30
CA ILE A 167 -4.05 -7.30 -7.38
C ILE A 167 -4.13 -8.20 -6.16
N VAL A 168 -3.52 -9.38 -6.24
CA VAL A 168 -3.38 -10.26 -5.09
C VAL A 168 -2.07 -9.93 -4.37
N HIS A 169 -2.16 -9.53 -3.11
CA HIS A 169 -1.00 -9.41 -2.23
C HIS A 169 -0.83 -10.75 -1.51
N MET A 170 0.26 -11.45 -1.80
CA MET A 170 0.54 -12.74 -1.15
C MET A 170 1.12 -12.49 0.23
N ASN A 171 0.56 -13.15 1.25
CA ASN A 171 1.19 -13.17 2.58
C ASN A 171 2.39 -14.11 2.54
N THR A 172 3.53 -13.62 2.07
CA THR A 172 4.75 -14.42 1.93
C THR A 172 5.59 -14.42 3.20
N ARG A 173 4.99 -14.46 4.40
CA ARG A 173 5.76 -14.68 5.67
C ARG A 173 6.67 -15.92 5.65
N ALA A 174 6.56 -16.79 4.63
CA ALA A 174 7.47 -17.89 4.32
C ALA A 174 8.72 -17.50 3.50
N HIS A 175 8.89 -16.25 3.10
CA HIS A 175 10.04 -15.81 2.30
C HIS A 175 11.30 -15.80 3.18
N PRO A 176 12.48 -16.20 2.67
CA PRO A 176 13.71 -16.29 3.46
C PRO A 176 14.11 -15.00 4.18
N LYS A 177 13.70 -13.83 3.65
CA LYS A 177 13.88 -12.52 4.31
C LYS A 177 13.28 -12.48 5.73
N TYR A 178 12.26 -13.29 6.00
CA TYR A 178 11.61 -13.44 7.31
C TYR A 178 12.15 -14.61 8.14
N HIS A 179 12.83 -15.59 7.52
CA HIS A 179 13.31 -16.80 8.22
C HIS A 179 14.70 -16.63 8.87
N VAL A 180 15.56 -15.79 8.32
CA VAL A 180 16.94 -15.58 8.83
C VAL A 180 16.95 -14.89 10.21
N ILE A 181 15.84 -14.30 10.65
CA ILE A 181 15.76 -13.45 11.84
C ILE A 181 15.35 -14.23 13.13
N ARG A 182 15.06 -15.54 13.05
CA ARG A 182 14.67 -16.32 14.26
C ARG A 182 15.81 -16.70 15.21
N GLY A 183 17.08 -16.42 14.85
CA GLY A 183 18.26 -16.74 15.68
C GLY A 183 18.96 -15.55 16.33
N HIS A 184 18.71 -14.32 15.83
CA HIS A 184 19.21 -13.09 16.41
C HIS A 184 18.03 -12.18 16.73
N GLN A 185 17.89 -11.83 18.00
CA GLN A 185 16.87 -10.91 18.49
C GLN A 185 17.15 -9.52 17.90
N TYR A 186 16.67 -9.29 16.68
CA TYR A 186 16.63 -7.96 16.10
C TYR A 186 15.54 -7.21 16.86
N LEU A 187 15.92 -6.39 17.84
CA LEU A 187 15.06 -5.30 18.28
C LEU A 187 14.91 -4.41 17.05
N PRO A 188 13.72 -4.31 16.44
CA PRO A 188 13.58 -3.62 15.17
C PRO A 188 14.10 -2.19 15.34
N PRO A 189 15.08 -1.73 14.54
CA PRO A 189 15.35 -0.30 14.38
C PRO A 189 14.08 0.46 13.99
N HIS A 190 13.07 -0.26 13.47
CA HIS A 190 11.77 0.24 13.04
C HIS A 190 10.98 1.01 14.08
N ALA A 191 10.90 0.57 15.35
CA ALA A 191 10.17 1.36 16.34
C ALA A 191 10.80 2.75 16.49
N LYS A 192 12.13 2.84 16.52
CA LYS A 192 12.85 4.12 16.58
C LYS A 192 12.78 4.91 15.28
N VAL A 193 12.79 4.26 14.12
CA VAL A 193 12.67 4.94 12.81
C VAL A 193 11.25 5.46 12.60
N LEU A 194 10.22 4.66 12.88
CA LEU A 194 8.83 5.11 12.89
C LEU A 194 8.62 6.23 13.92
N GLU A 195 9.17 6.11 15.13
CA GLU A 195 9.14 7.21 16.10
C GLU A 195 9.88 8.45 15.61
N GLN A 196 11.05 8.32 14.96
CA GLN A 196 11.81 9.43 14.39
C GLN A 196 11.08 10.07 13.23
N VAL A 197 10.45 9.29 12.36
CA VAL A 197 9.64 9.78 11.25
C VAL A 197 8.37 10.42 11.79
N HIS A 198 7.67 9.81 12.76
CA HIS A 198 6.52 10.41 13.44
C HIS A 198 6.89 11.67 14.23
N ALA A 199 8.10 11.78 14.77
CA ALA A 199 8.59 12.95 15.48
C ALA A 199 9.11 14.05 14.53
N ALA A 200 9.66 13.67 13.37
CA ALA A 200 10.15 14.58 12.34
C ALA A 200 9.02 15.09 11.44
N LEU A 201 7.95 14.31 11.29
CA LEU A 201 6.74 14.73 10.59
C LEU A 201 5.82 15.43 11.60
N PRO A 202 5.44 16.71 11.36
CA PRO A 202 4.39 17.38 12.11
C PRO A 202 3.17 16.48 12.39
N SER A 203 2.70 16.39 13.62
CA SER A 203 1.53 15.53 13.99
C SER A 203 0.30 15.74 13.08
N PHE A 204 0.18 16.94 12.50
CA PHE A 204 -0.78 17.30 11.46
C PHE A 204 -0.88 16.31 10.28
N TRP A 205 0.19 15.58 9.95
CA TRP A 205 0.21 14.60 8.87
C TRP A 205 -0.54 13.31 9.19
N MET A 206 -0.67 12.98 10.49
CA MET A 206 -1.19 11.71 11.00
C MET A 206 -2.59 11.84 11.61
N ASP A 207 -2.97 13.04 12.06
CA ASP A 207 -4.22 13.27 12.81
C ASP A 207 -5.46 13.49 11.92
N LYS A 208 -5.31 13.52 10.59
CA LYS A 208 -6.47 13.68 9.70
C LYS A 208 -7.16 12.33 9.49
N PRO A 209 -8.48 12.23 9.73
CA PRO A 209 -9.21 11.02 9.39
C PRO A 209 -8.99 10.69 7.92
N MET A 210 -8.87 9.40 7.60
CA MET A 210 -8.77 8.95 6.22
C MET A 210 -9.97 9.46 5.44
N ALA A 211 -9.72 10.42 4.56
CA ALA A 211 -10.73 11.01 3.70
C ALA A 211 -10.46 10.52 2.29
N TYR A 212 -11.46 9.92 1.67
CA TYR A 212 -11.39 9.51 0.28
C TYR A 212 -12.54 10.08 -0.53
N THR A 213 -12.25 10.44 -1.78
CA THR A 213 -13.26 10.76 -2.79
C THR A 213 -13.25 9.63 -3.81
N CYS A 214 -14.43 9.08 -4.10
CA CYS A 214 -14.60 7.94 -5.00
C CYS A 214 -15.07 8.44 -6.36
N LYS A 215 -14.42 7.95 -7.43
CA LYS A 215 -15.00 8.02 -8.77
C LYS A 215 -15.80 6.74 -9.01
N SER A 216 -17.12 6.86 -9.15
CA SER A 216 -18.00 5.70 -9.40
C SER A 216 -17.79 5.09 -10.80
N LYS A 217 -18.15 3.81 -10.92
CA LYS A 217 -18.16 3.04 -12.18
C LYS A 217 -19.21 3.53 -13.17
#